data_AF-A0A1G9ETP2-F1
#
_entry.id   AF-A0A1G9ETP2-F1
#
_cell.length_a   1.000
_cell.length_b   1.000
_cell.length_c   1.000
_cell.angle_alpha   90.00
_cell.angle_beta   90.00
_cell.angle_gamma   90.00
#
_symmetry.space_group_name_H-M   'P 1'
#
loop_
_entity.id
_entity.type
_entity.pdbx_description
1 polymer ?
#
loop_
_entity_poly.entity_id
_entity_poly.type
_entity_poly.pdbx_seq_one_letter_code
_entity_poly.pdbx_strand_id
1 'polypeptide(L)'
;MLLEEIISKSNLYPAYDRVVGNKGAAGVDNIGFSDFSEQVKTEWPLIKSQLEHGEYRPKAVKRVKIPKSSGGIRLLGIPTYMDRMIQQAISQVLVKLYDSDFSENSYGFR
;
A
#
# COMPACT_ATOMS: atom_id res chain seq x y z
N MET A 1 -0.54 -8.36 -19.13
CA MET A 1 0.09 -7.02 -19.00
C MET A 1 0.44 -6.75 -17.55
N LEU A 2 1.40 -5.85 -17.24
CA LEU A 2 1.91 -5.60 -15.87
C LEU A 2 0.80 -5.27 -14.86
N LEU A 3 -0.19 -4.46 -15.26
CA LEU A 3 -1.33 -4.11 -14.40
C LEU A 3 -2.16 -5.35 -13.99
N GLU A 4 -2.37 -6.29 -14.91
CA GLU A 4 -3.13 -7.52 -14.64
C GLU A 4 -2.42 -8.41 -13.61
N GLU A 5 -1.08 -8.47 -13.63
CA GLU A 5 -0.31 -9.17 -12.61
C GLU A 5 -0.46 -8.48 -11.25
N ILE A 6 -0.36 -7.14 -11.23
CA ILE A 6 -0.48 -6.33 -10.01
C ILE A 6 -1.84 -6.58 -9.34
N ILE A 7 -2.94 -6.53 -10.08
CA ILE A 7 -4.30 -6.67 -9.54
C ILE A 7 -4.81 -8.12 -9.56
N SER A 8 -3.94 -9.09 -9.84
CA SER A 8 -4.28 -10.50 -9.79
C SER A 8 -4.59 -10.94 -8.36
N LYS A 9 -5.53 -11.87 -8.22
CA LYS A 9 -5.93 -12.40 -6.90
C LYS A 9 -4.74 -13.02 -6.16
N SER A 10 -3.85 -13.72 -6.86
CA SER A 10 -2.63 -14.33 -6.31
C SER A 10 -1.62 -13.30 -5.80
N ASN A 11 -1.57 -12.10 -6.36
CA ASN A 11 -0.70 -11.01 -5.87
C ASN A 11 -1.37 -10.18 -4.76
N LEU A 12 -2.68 -10.02 -4.81
CA LEU A 12 -3.43 -9.23 -3.83
C LEU A 12 -3.54 -9.88 -2.46
N TYR A 13 -3.68 -11.21 -2.38
CA TYR A 13 -3.69 -11.91 -1.09
C TYR A 13 -2.45 -11.64 -0.24
N PRO A 14 -1.22 -11.88 -0.73
CA PRO A 14 -0.03 -11.57 0.06
C PRO A 14 0.12 -10.06 0.34
N ALA A 15 -0.36 -9.19 -0.56
CA ALA A 15 -0.36 -7.76 -0.32
C ALA A 15 -1.28 -7.38 0.85
N TYR A 16 -2.49 -7.93 0.89
CA TYR A 16 -3.45 -7.77 1.97
C TYR A 16 -2.86 -8.27 3.30
N ASP A 17 -2.35 -9.51 3.32
CA ASP A 17 -1.80 -10.13 4.53
C ASP A 17 -0.64 -9.32 5.10
N ARG A 18 0.25 -8.81 4.23
CA ARG A 18 1.38 -7.97 4.64
C ARG A 18 0.91 -6.64 5.22
N VAL A 19 -0.07 -5.99 4.59
CA VAL A 19 -0.59 -4.69 5.05
C VAL A 19 -1.32 -4.84 6.39
N VAL A 20 -2.13 -5.89 6.56
CA VAL A 20 -2.81 -6.20 7.82
C VAL A 20 -1.80 -6.60 8.91
N GLY A 21 -0.82 -7.42 8.57
CA GLY A 21 0.24 -7.87 9.47
C GLY A 21 1.09 -6.73 10.03
N ASN A 22 1.28 -5.65 9.27
CA ASN A 22 2.00 -4.45 9.71
C ASN A 22 1.27 -3.64 10.80
N LYS A 23 -0.04 -3.85 11.00
CA LYS A 23 -0.85 -3.18 12.04
C LYS A 23 -0.70 -1.66 12.09
N GLY A 24 -0.51 -1.02 10.93
CA GLY A 24 -0.32 0.42 10.82
C GLY A 24 -1.57 1.22 11.23
N ALA A 25 -1.38 2.49 11.60
CA ALA A 25 -2.52 3.35 11.91
C ALA A 25 -3.45 3.57 10.69
N ALA A 26 -4.70 3.93 10.96
CA ALA A 26 -5.70 4.24 9.95
C ALA A 26 -5.33 5.52 9.17
N GLY A 27 -5.73 5.56 7.89
CA GLY A 27 -5.56 6.72 7.02
C GLY A 27 -6.65 7.78 7.25
N VAL A 28 -6.87 8.63 6.24
CA VAL A 28 -7.83 9.75 6.31
C VAL A 28 -9.29 9.29 6.42
N ASP A 29 -9.60 8.07 5.98
CA ASP A 29 -10.93 7.46 6.10
C ASP A 29 -11.17 6.81 7.46
N ASN A 30 -10.17 6.79 8.34
CA ASN A 30 -10.22 6.22 9.69
C ASN A 30 -10.61 4.73 9.75
N ILE A 31 -10.50 4.00 8.64
CA ILE A 31 -10.69 2.55 8.61
C ILE A 31 -9.40 1.88 9.11
N GLY A 32 -9.53 1.07 10.15
CA GLY A 32 -8.44 0.30 10.76
C GLY A 32 -8.32 -1.11 10.18
N PHE A 33 -7.34 -1.89 10.66
CA PHE A 33 -7.15 -3.27 10.19
C PHE A 33 -8.33 -4.18 10.52
N SER A 34 -9.09 -3.89 11.58
CA SER A 34 -10.28 -4.65 12.00
C SER A 34 -11.36 -4.64 10.93
N ASP A 35 -11.59 -3.47 10.33
CA ASP A 35 -12.71 -3.23 9.40
C ASP A 35 -12.27 -3.33 7.94
N PHE A 36 -10.95 -3.37 7.70
CA PHE A 36 -10.40 -3.41 6.34
C PHE A 36 -10.86 -4.64 5.54
N SER A 37 -11.04 -5.80 6.20
CA SER A 37 -11.52 -7.01 5.51
C SER A 37 -12.90 -6.81 4.88
N GLU A 38 -13.78 -6.05 5.53
CA GLU A 38 -15.12 -5.75 5.05
C GLU A 38 -15.10 -4.65 3.98
N GLN A 39 -14.24 -3.64 4.16
CA GLN A 39 -14.00 -2.64 3.12
C GLN A 39 -13.54 -3.29 1.81
N VAL A 40 -12.61 -4.25 1.85
CA VAL A 40 -12.15 -4.95 0.65
C VAL A 40 -13.30 -5.70 -0.02
N LYS A 41 -14.13 -6.43 0.72
CA LYS A 41 -15.26 -7.17 0.12
C LYS A 41 -16.26 -6.25 -0.59
N THR A 42 -16.50 -5.08 -0.02
CA THR A 42 -17.53 -4.14 -0.50
C THR A 42 -17.02 -3.23 -1.60
N GLU A 43 -15.82 -2.68 -1.47
CA GLU A 43 -15.29 -1.65 -2.39
C GLU A 43 -14.41 -2.21 -3.51
N TRP A 44 -13.77 -3.37 -3.33
CA TRP A 44 -12.78 -3.88 -4.28
C TRP A 44 -13.28 -4.06 -5.72
N PRO A 45 -14.51 -4.58 -5.98
CA PRO A 45 -14.99 -4.73 -7.36
C PRO A 45 -15.01 -3.41 -8.13
N LEU A 46 -15.44 -2.32 -7.49
CA LEU A 46 -15.46 -0.99 -8.09
C LEU A 46 -14.04 -0.45 -8.28
N ILE A 47 -13.20 -0.54 -7.25
CA ILE A 47 -11.81 -0.06 -7.29
C ILE A 47 -11.01 -0.78 -8.37
N LYS A 48 -11.19 -2.10 -8.51
CA LYS A 48 -10.55 -2.89 -9.55
C LYS A 48 -10.93 -2.37 -10.95
N SER A 49 -12.22 -2.14 -11.19
CA SER A 49 -12.68 -1.56 -12.46
C SER A 49 -12.03 -0.18 -12.71
N GLN A 50 -11.98 0.68 -11.69
CA GLN A 50 -11.34 1.99 -11.80
C GLN A 50 -9.84 1.89 -12.09
N LEU A 51 -9.13 0.92 -11.51
CA LEU A 51 -7.72 0.67 -11.81
C LEU A 51 -7.52 0.23 -13.26
N GLU A 52 -8.37 -0.68 -13.75
CA GLU A 52 -8.32 -1.19 -15.13
C GLU A 52 -8.58 -0.08 -16.16
N HIS A 53 -9.41 0.90 -15.83
CA HIS A 53 -9.74 2.03 -16.71
C HIS A 53 -8.90 3.30 -16.46
N GLY A 54 -7.96 3.28 -15.50
CA GLY A 54 -7.13 4.44 -15.16
C GLY A 54 -7.86 5.59 -14.45
N GLU A 55 -9.02 5.29 -13.86
CA GLU A 55 -9.90 6.24 -13.18
C GLU A 55 -9.67 6.31 -11.67
N TYR A 56 -8.96 5.32 -11.11
CA TYR A 56 -8.71 5.26 -9.68
C TYR A 56 -7.92 6.49 -9.20
N ARG A 57 -8.46 7.17 -8.18
CA ARG A 57 -7.81 8.29 -7.50
C ARG A 57 -7.49 7.88 -6.05
N PRO A 58 -6.20 7.68 -5.69
CA PRO A 58 -5.80 7.38 -4.32
C PRO A 58 -6.28 8.47 -3.36
N LYS A 59 -6.59 8.08 -2.12
CA LYS A 59 -6.97 9.05 -1.09
C LYS A 59 -5.75 9.85 -0.61
N ALA A 60 -5.99 11.05 -0.10
CA ALA A 60 -4.93 11.85 0.53
C ALA A 60 -4.31 11.11 1.72
N VAL A 61 -3.00 11.26 1.94
CA VAL A 61 -2.33 10.67 3.10
C VAL A 61 -2.63 11.46 4.38
N LYS A 62 -2.91 10.76 5.48
CA LYS A 62 -3.12 11.39 6.79
C LYS A 62 -1.80 11.88 7.36
N ARG A 63 -1.71 13.16 7.70
CA ARG A 63 -0.52 13.72 8.33
C ARG A 63 -0.52 13.48 9.84
N VAL A 64 0.56 12.87 10.33
CA VAL A 64 0.79 12.65 11.77
C VAL A 64 2.14 13.24 12.17
N LYS A 65 2.15 14.00 13.27
CA LYS A 65 3.37 14.55 13.86
C LYS A 65 3.88 13.55 14.90
N ILE A 66 5.13 13.09 14.75
CA ILE A 66 5.81 12.28 15.76
C ILE A 66 7.13 12.93 16.17
N PRO A 67 7.56 12.82 17.43
CA PRO A 67 8.87 13.33 17.85
C PRO A 67 10.00 12.52 17.21
N LYS A 68 11.12 13.19 16.87
CA LYS A 68 12.38 12.53 16.51
C LYS A 68 13.18 12.23 17.76
N SER A 69 13.98 11.16 17.73
CA SER A 69 14.93 10.81 18.80
C SER A 69 15.98 11.89 19.03
N SER A 70 16.40 12.60 17.97
CA SER A 70 17.39 13.68 18.02
C SER A 70 16.80 15.07 18.35
N GLY A 71 15.53 15.16 18.71
CA GLY A 71 14.79 16.42 18.84
C GLY A 71 14.12 16.89 17.54
N GLY A 72 13.02 17.64 17.69
CA GLY A 72 12.17 18.11 16.59
C GLY A 72 11.05 17.15 16.21
N ILE A 73 10.34 17.48 15.12
CA ILE A 73 9.14 16.76 14.65
C ILE A 73 9.42 16.08 13.31
N ARG A 74 8.99 14.82 13.16
CA ARG A 74 8.84 14.12 11.88
C ARG A 74 7.37 14.11 11.48
N LEU A 75 7.10 14.52 10.24
CA LEU A 75 5.78 14.36 9.64
C LEU A 75 5.72 13.00 8.94
N LEU A 76 4.79 12.15 9.36
CA LEU A 76 4.42 10.94 8.65
C LEU A 76 3.22 11.21 7.75
N GLY A 77 3.21 10.58 6.57
CA GLY A 77 2.03 10.45 5.72
C GLY A 77 1.54 9.02 5.81
N ILE A 78 0.32 8.82 6.27
CA ILE A 78 -0.29 7.49 6.45
C ILE A 78 -1.37 7.33 5.37
N PRO A 79 -1.14 6.51 4.32
CA PRO A 79 -2.16 6.20 3.32
C PRO A 79 -3.30 5.38 3.95
N THR A 80 -4.43 5.24 3.26
CA THR A 80 -5.49 4.32 3.72
C THR A 80 -5.06 2.86 3.59
N TYR A 81 -5.75 1.94 4.27
CA TYR A 81 -5.43 0.52 4.14
C TYR A 81 -5.59 0.02 2.69
N MET A 82 -6.61 0.51 1.97
CA MET A 82 -6.83 0.22 0.56
C MET A 82 -5.66 0.72 -0.31
N ASP A 83 -5.23 1.97 -0.13
CA ASP A 83 -4.08 2.53 -0.86
C ASP A 83 -2.80 1.73 -0.57
N ARG A 84 -2.59 1.31 0.69
CA ARG A 84 -1.43 0.49 1.08
C ARG A 84 -1.45 -0.88 0.43
N MET A 85 -2.61 -1.53 0.34
CA MET A 85 -2.75 -2.81 -0.33
C MET A 85 -2.39 -2.69 -1.82
N ILE A 86 -2.88 -1.65 -2.50
CA ILE A 86 -2.57 -1.39 -3.91
C ILE A 86 -1.07 -1.09 -4.08
N GLN A 87 -0.48 -0.23 -3.24
CA GLN A 87 0.96 0.08 -3.28
C GLN A 87 1.83 -1.16 -3.00
N GLN A 88 1.42 -2.00 -2.06
CA GLN A 88 2.10 -3.25 -1.75
C GLN A 88 2.03 -4.24 -2.92
N ALA A 89 0.86 -4.35 -3.58
CA ALA A 89 0.68 -5.18 -4.76
C ALA A 89 1.55 -4.70 -5.93
N ILE A 90 1.65 -3.38 -6.15
CA ILE A 90 2.55 -2.78 -7.14
C ILE A 90 4.00 -3.12 -6.79
N SER A 91 4.42 -2.88 -5.55
CA SER A 91 5.78 -3.12 -5.08
C SER A 91 6.21 -4.58 -5.28
N GLN A 92 5.35 -5.55 -4.96
CA GLN A 92 5.64 -6.98 -5.15
C GLN A 92 5.99 -7.36 -6.59
N VAL A 93 5.38 -6.72 -7.57
CA VAL A 93 5.68 -6.95 -8.99
C VAL A 93 6.93 -6.19 -9.40
N LEU A 94 7.04 -4.91 -9.02
CA LEU A 94 8.17 -4.07 -9.41
C LEU A 94 9.50 -4.52 -8.78
N VAL A 95 9.51 -5.00 -7.54
CA VAL A 95 10.72 -5.53 -6.89
C VAL A 95 11.31 -6.69 -7.69
N LYS A 96 10.48 -7.59 -8.22
CA LYS A 96 10.97 -8.70 -9.07
C LYS A 96 11.65 -8.22 -10.35
N LEU A 97 11.26 -7.03 -10.83
CA LEU A 97 11.80 -6.46 -12.06
C LEU A 97 13.07 -5.63 -11.82
N TYR A 98 13.19 -4.97 -10.68
CA TYR A 98 14.27 -4.01 -10.44
C TYR A 98 15.34 -4.51 -9.47
N ASP A 99 15.02 -5.45 -8.58
CA ASP A 99 15.93 -5.76 -7.48
C ASP A 99 17.25 -6.40 -7.94
N SER A 100 17.24 -7.17 -9.02
CA SER A 100 18.46 -7.72 -9.64
C SER A 100 19.38 -6.65 -10.22
N ASP A 101 18.84 -5.49 -10.58
CA ASP A 101 19.57 -4.43 -11.29
C ASP A 101 20.16 -3.39 -10.34
N PHE A 102 19.76 -3.42 -9.06
CA PHE A 102 20.33 -2.54 -8.04
C PHE A 102 21.76 -2.96 -7.66
N SER A 103 22.62 -1.96 -7.44
CA SER A 103 23.99 -2.13 -6.95
C SER A 103 24.10 -3.01 -5.71
N GLU A 104 25.14 -3.84 -5.62
CA GLU A 104 25.46 -4.66 -4.44
C GLU A 104 25.71 -3.82 -3.17
N ASN A 105 26.01 -2.53 -3.33
CA ASN A 105 26.24 -1.59 -2.23
C ASN A 105 24.99 -0.76 -1.86
N SER A 106 23.81 -1.14 -2.38
CA SER A 106 22.53 -0.54 -2.01
C SER A 106 21.81 -1.42 -0.99
N TYR A 107 21.57 -0.89 0.22
CA TYR A 107 21.00 -1.63 1.37
C TYR A 107 19.65 -1.11 1.85
N GLY A 108 19.23 0.07 1.39
CA GLY A 108 18.01 0.72 1.88
C GLY A 108 16.77 0.17 1.20
N PHE A 109 15.83 -0.39 1.98
CA PHE A 109 14.51 -0.83 1.52
C PHE A 109 14.53 -1.89 0.39
N ARG A 110 15.58 -2.71 0.36
CA ARG A 110 15.70 -3.90 -0.47
C ARG A 110 15.43 -5.15 0.35
#